data_AF-A0A2A7UGZ7-F1
#
_entry.id   AF-A0A2A7UGZ7-F1
#
_cell.length_a   1.000
_cell.length_b   1.000
_cell.length_c   1.000
_cell.angle_alpha   90.00
_cell.angle_beta   90.00
_cell.angle_gamma   90.00
#
_symmetry.space_group_name_H-M   'P 1'
#
loop_
_entity.id
_entity.type
_entity.pdbx_description
1 polymer ?
#
loop_
_entity_poly.entity_id
_entity_poly.type
_entity_poly.pdbx_seq_one_letter_code
_entity_poly.pdbx_strand_id
1 'polypeptide(L)'
;MFLLGPALLEVSARRMLNRLHRSHGAPALAAAAAYPAVSAALDQHAAAVRDILEFGVDDAHRVPVPVLLAGYARGLLDHCGATVATVLSGATPMTGEAPADPAAWLDADWLQLRLASICLHARPAAR
;
A
#
# COMPACT_ATOMS: atom_id res chain seq x y z
N MET A 1 -8.83 9.86 -30.59
CA MET A 1 -9.59 10.24 -29.38
C MET A 1 -9.57 9.09 -28.38
N PHE A 2 -8.51 8.96 -27.57
CA PHE A 2 -8.35 7.93 -26.51
C PHE A 2 -7.71 8.53 -25.24
N LEU A 3 -8.06 9.78 -24.91
CA LEU A 3 -7.52 10.50 -23.75
C LEU A 3 -8.10 10.03 -22.40
N LEU A 4 -9.12 9.17 -22.41
CA LEU A 4 -9.79 8.69 -21.20
C LEU A 4 -9.08 7.51 -20.53
N GLY A 5 -8.31 6.70 -21.27
CA GLY A 5 -7.67 5.49 -20.73
C GLY A 5 -6.73 5.77 -19.55
N PRO A 6 -5.73 6.66 -19.70
CA PRO A 6 -4.79 6.99 -18.63
C PRO A 6 -5.48 7.63 -17.41
N ALA A 7 -6.45 8.52 -17.64
CA ALA A 7 -7.19 9.19 -16.58
C ALA A 7 -8.05 8.20 -15.76
N LEU A 8 -8.70 7.25 -16.42
CA LEU A 8 -9.50 6.22 -15.74
C LEU A 8 -8.63 5.27 -14.92
N LEU A 9 -7.43 4.92 -15.41
CA LEU A 9 -6.46 4.13 -14.65
C LEU A 9 -6.04 4.85 -13.38
N GLU A 10 -5.73 6.14 -13.46
CA GLU A 10 -5.34 6.93 -12.29
C GLU A 10 -6.48 7.05 -11.26
N VAL A 11 -7.72 7.31 -11.71
CA VAL A 11 -8.89 7.37 -10.83
C VAL A 11 -9.12 6.04 -10.11
N SER A 12 -9.03 4.92 -10.85
CA SER A 12 -9.16 3.57 -10.28
C SER A 12 -8.05 3.28 -9.27
N ALA A 13 -6.81 3.62 -9.60
CA ALA A 13 -5.65 3.46 -8.73
C ALA A 13 -5.81 4.25 -7.43
N ARG A 14 -6.18 5.54 -7.51
CA ARG A 14 -6.47 6.38 -6.34
C ARG A 14 -7.59 5.81 -5.48
N ARG A 15 -8.66 5.30 -6.10
CA ARG A 15 -9.76 4.64 -5.36
C ARG A 15 -9.28 3.40 -4.61
N MET A 16 -8.43 2.59 -5.22
CA MET A 16 -7.82 1.43 -4.56
C MET A 16 -6.90 1.84 -3.40
N LEU A 17 -5.98 2.78 -3.63
CA LEU A 17 -5.06 3.27 -2.62
C LEU A 17 -5.79 3.94 -1.45
N ASN A 18 -6.89 4.65 -1.70
CA ASN A 18 -7.72 5.21 -0.63
C ASN A 18 -8.38 4.13 0.23
N ARG A 19 -8.78 3.00 -0.35
CA ARG A 19 -9.31 1.87 0.43
C ARG A 19 -8.20 1.20 1.24
N LEU A 20 -7.03 1.00 0.63
CA LEU A 20 -5.86 0.44 1.31
C LEU A 20 -5.39 1.35 2.44
N HIS A 21 -5.45 2.67 2.27
CA HIS A 21 -5.11 3.62 3.32
C HIS A 21 -6.06 3.50 4.50
N ARG A 22 -7.37 3.33 4.28
CA ARG A 22 -8.33 3.16 5.39
C ARG A 22 -8.11 1.86 6.15
N SER A 23 -7.80 0.76 5.46
CA SER A 23 -7.65 -0.54 6.11
C SER A 23 -6.26 -0.76 6.71
N HIS A 24 -5.19 -0.32 6.05
CA HIS A 24 -3.81 -0.58 6.47
C HIS A 24 -3.09 0.70 6.87
N GLY A 25 -3.10 1.71 5.99
CA GLY A 25 -2.25 2.90 6.17
C GLY A 25 -2.57 3.72 7.42
N ALA A 26 -3.85 4.02 7.67
CA ALA A 26 -4.27 4.82 8.82
C ALA A 26 -4.12 4.07 10.15
N PRO A 27 -4.52 2.78 10.28
CA PRO A 27 -4.25 2.01 11.49
C PRO A 27 -2.75 1.83 11.79
N ALA A 28 -1.93 1.55 10.77
CA ALA A 28 -0.49 1.43 10.94
C ALA A 28 0.16 2.74 11.42
N LEU A 29 -0.27 3.89 10.87
CA LEU A 29 0.20 5.20 11.30
C LEU A 29 -0.22 5.52 12.74
N ALA A 30 -1.44 5.14 13.14
CA ALA A 30 -1.88 5.28 14.52
C ALA A 30 -1.05 4.40 15.47
N ALA A 31 -0.74 3.17 15.07
CA ALA A 31 0.16 2.29 15.82
C ALA A 31 1.59 2.85 15.89
N ALA A 32 2.14 3.36 14.79
CA ALA A 32 3.48 3.95 14.74
C ALA A 32 3.63 5.17 15.67
N ALA A 33 2.56 5.94 15.87
CA ALA A 33 2.55 7.05 16.82
C ALA A 33 2.66 6.58 18.29
N ALA A 34 2.19 5.37 18.60
CA ALA A 34 2.27 4.78 19.94
C ALA A 34 3.51 3.88 20.14
N TYR A 35 3.99 3.25 19.07
CA TYR A 35 5.03 2.22 19.11
C TYR A 35 6.17 2.56 18.14
N PRO A 36 7.31 3.09 18.64
CA PRO A 36 8.45 3.47 17.79
C PRO A 36 9.01 2.33 16.92
N ALA A 37 8.90 1.08 17.39
CA ALA A 37 9.29 -0.10 16.60
C ALA A 37 8.46 -0.24 15.31
N VAL A 38 7.15 0.04 15.39
CA VAL A 38 6.26 0.03 14.21
C VAL A 38 6.64 1.17 13.26
N SER A 39 6.97 2.36 13.79
CA SER A 39 7.46 3.47 12.96
C SER A 39 8.72 3.10 12.18
N ALA A 40 9.71 2.50 12.85
CA ALA A 40 10.96 2.08 12.22
C ALA A 40 10.72 1.01 11.13
N ALA A 41 9.83 0.04 11.40
CA ALA A 41 9.46 -0.98 10.42
C ALA A 41 8.76 -0.37 9.20
N LEU A 42 7.82 0.56 9.40
CA LEU A 42 7.18 1.27 8.29
C LEU A 42 8.18 2.08 7.46
N ASP A 43 9.13 2.77 8.10
CA ASP A 43 10.16 3.55 7.38
C ASP A 43 11.04 2.65 6.51
N GLN A 44 11.46 1.49 7.04
CA GLN A 44 12.21 0.49 6.26
C GLN A 44 11.40 -0.02 5.07
N HIS A 45 10.12 -0.33 5.29
CA HIS A 45 9.25 -0.83 4.23
C HIS A 45 8.96 0.27 3.19
N ALA A 46 8.81 1.52 3.61
CA ALA A 46 8.63 2.67 2.73
C ALA A 46 9.86 2.93 1.87
N ALA A 47 11.07 2.84 2.43
CA ALA A 47 12.32 2.95 1.69
C ALA A 47 12.40 1.89 0.58
N ALA A 48 12.10 0.63 0.90
CA ALA A 48 12.10 -0.44 -0.09
C ALA A 48 10.99 -0.28 -1.15
N VAL A 49 9.82 0.30 -0.82
CA VAL A 49 8.81 0.66 -1.86
C VAL A 49 9.38 1.72 -2.81
N ARG A 50 10.01 2.77 -2.28
CA ARG A 50 10.64 3.83 -3.09
C ARG A 50 11.69 3.23 -4.03
N ASP A 51 12.59 2.40 -3.52
CA ASP A 51 13.65 1.78 -4.32
C ASP A 51 13.09 0.85 -5.41
N ILE A 52 12.03 0.08 -5.12
CA ILE A 52 11.36 -0.76 -6.13
C ILE A 52 10.73 0.09 -7.23
N LEU A 53 10.10 1.22 -6.89
CA LEU A 53 9.50 2.10 -7.89
C LEU A 53 10.53 2.85 -8.71
N GLU A 54 11.69 3.17 -8.12
CA GLU A 54 12.76 3.90 -8.78
C GLU A 54 13.62 3.01 -9.68
N PHE A 55 13.90 1.77 -9.26
CA PHE A 55 14.86 0.88 -9.93
C PHE A 55 14.26 -0.42 -10.47
N GLY A 56 13.05 -0.80 -10.04
CA GLY A 56 12.44 -2.10 -10.35
C GLY A 56 11.44 -2.08 -11.51
N VAL A 57 11.15 -0.92 -12.10
CA VAL A 57 10.17 -0.77 -13.19
C VAL A 57 10.77 0.08 -14.30
N ASP A 58 11.04 -0.55 -15.44
CA ASP A 58 11.46 0.15 -16.66
C ASP A 58 10.43 1.21 -17.06
N ASP A 59 10.92 2.38 -17.49
CA ASP A 59 10.09 3.52 -17.87
C ASP A 59 9.10 4.03 -16.79
N ALA A 60 9.33 3.74 -15.50
CA ALA A 60 8.48 4.20 -14.39
C ALA A 60 8.19 5.71 -14.42
N HIS A 61 9.15 6.51 -14.85
CA HIS A 61 9.02 7.97 -15.00
C HIS A 61 7.90 8.40 -15.97
N ARG A 62 7.39 7.51 -16.82
CA ARG A 62 6.30 7.76 -17.79
C ARG A 62 4.92 7.38 -17.24
N VAL A 63 4.86 6.74 -16.08
CA VAL A 63 3.62 6.24 -15.48
C VAL A 63 3.27 7.07 -14.23
N PRO A 64 2.01 7.51 -14.06
CA PRO A 64 1.63 8.22 -12.84
C PRO A 64 1.89 7.39 -11.58
N VAL A 65 2.51 7.99 -10.56
CA VAL A 65 2.88 7.33 -9.29
C VAL A 65 1.72 6.54 -8.65
N PRO A 66 0.46 7.05 -8.60
CA PRO A 66 -0.65 6.27 -8.06
C PRO A 66 -0.88 4.96 -8.81
N VAL A 67 -0.68 4.95 -10.13
CA VAL A 67 -0.85 3.76 -10.97
C VAL A 67 0.26 2.74 -10.68
N LEU A 68 1.51 3.19 -10.53
CA LEU A 68 2.63 2.33 -10.13
C LEU A 68 2.40 1.71 -8.75
N LEU A 69 2.02 2.51 -7.75
CA LEU A 69 1.73 2.04 -6.39
C LEU A 69 0.57 1.04 -6.36
N ALA A 70 -0.53 1.31 -7.08
CA ALA A 70 -1.66 0.41 -7.17
C ALA A 70 -1.32 -0.90 -7.90
N GLY A 71 -0.51 -0.82 -8.96
CA GLY A 71 0.01 -1.99 -9.67
C GLY A 71 0.89 -2.85 -8.77
N TYR A 72 1.81 -2.24 -8.03
CA TYR A 72 2.67 -2.94 -7.08
C TYR A 72 1.86 -3.61 -5.96
N ALA A 73 0.92 -2.90 -5.34
CA ALA A 73 0.03 -3.48 -4.33
C ALA A 73 -0.76 -4.68 -4.86
N ARG A 74 -1.26 -4.60 -6.11
CA ARG A 74 -1.97 -5.73 -6.73
C ARG A 74 -1.04 -6.90 -6.99
N GLY A 75 0.17 -6.67 -7.50
CA GLY A 75 1.17 -7.72 -7.71
C GLY A 75 1.56 -8.45 -6.42
N LEU A 76 1.70 -7.72 -5.30
CA LEU A 76 1.94 -8.33 -3.99
C LEU A 76 0.80 -9.25 -3.55
N LEU A 77 -0.44 -8.78 -3.68
CA LEU A 77 -1.63 -9.54 -3.30
C LEU A 77 -1.77 -10.79 -4.18
N ASP A 78 -1.63 -10.62 -5.50
CA ASP A 78 -1.71 -11.72 -6.47
C ASP A 78 -0.62 -12.76 -6.19
N HIS A 79 0.62 -12.34 -5.85
CA HIS A 79 1.72 -13.23 -5.47
C HIS A 79 1.40 -14.06 -4.21
N CYS A 80 0.69 -13.48 -3.25
CA CYS A 80 0.26 -14.16 -2.04
C CYS A 80 -1.07 -14.92 -2.19
N GLY A 81 -1.60 -15.06 -3.41
CA GLY A 81 -2.88 -15.74 -3.67
C GLY A 81 -4.10 -14.98 -3.14
N ALA A 82 -3.94 -13.72 -2.76
CA ALA A 82 -4.98 -12.85 -2.27
C ALA A 82 -5.46 -11.88 -3.37
N THR A 83 -6.69 -11.39 -3.24
CA THR A 83 -7.17 -10.28 -4.08
C THR A 83 -7.37 -9.04 -3.23
N VAL A 84 -7.38 -7.87 -3.89
CA VAL A 84 -7.75 -6.61 -3.22
C VAL A 84 -9.13 -6.70 -2.58
N ALA A 85 -10.08 -7.41 -3.22
CA ALA A 85 -11.43 -7.56 -2.69
C ALA A 85 -11.43 -8.39 -1.39
N THR A 86 -10.70 -9.50 -1.36
CA THR A 86 -10.62 -10.39 -0.19
C THR A 86 -9.90 -9.75 0.99
N VAL A 87 -8.81 -9.02 0.73
CA VAL A 87 -8.08 -8.29 1.78
C VAL A 87 -8.92 -7.17 2.39
N LEU A 88 -9.75 -6.50 1.58
CA LEU A 88 -10.59 -5.42 2.07
C LEU A 88 -11.89 -5.90 2.73
N SER A 89 -12.35 -7.13 2.45
CA SER A 89 -13.59 -7.67 3.01
C SER A 89 -13.40 -8.49 4.29
N GLY A 90 -12.16 -8.88 4.63
CA GLY A 90 -11.89 -9.78 5.77
C GLY A 90 -12.55 -11.16 5.63
N ALA A 91 -13.01 -11.52 4.42
CA ALA A 91 -13.86 -12.69 4.19
C ALA A 91 -13.11 -14.04 4.22
N THR A 92 -11.78 -14.01 4.36
CA THR A 92 -10.93 -15.19 4.51
C THR A 92 -9.78 -14.86 5.46
N PRO A 93 -9.45 -15.73 6.43
CA PRO A 93 -8.25 -15.56 7.25
C PRO A 93 -7.05 -15.85 6.35
N MET A 94 -6.59 -14.81 5.66
CA MET A 94 -5.51 -14.89 4.68
C MET A 94 -4.44 -13.85 5.02
N THR A 95 -3.21 -14.21 4.69
CA THR A 95 -2.05 -13.33 4.60
C THR A 95 -2.45 -11.97 4.00
N GLY A 96 -2.23 -10.91 4.77
CA GLY A 96 -2.47 -9.53 4.33
C GLY A 96 -3.72 -8.83 4.86
N GLU A 97 -4.53 -9.42 5.74
CA GLU A 97 -5.54 -8.66 6.50
C GLU A 97 -4.85 -7.70 7.49
N ALA A 98 -5.34 -6.47 7.64
CA ALA A 98 -4.73 -5.51 8.55
C ALA A 98 -4.99 -5.87 10.02
N PRO A 99 -3.98 -5.79 10.91
CA PRO A 99 -4.19 -5.93 12.34
C PRO A 99 -5.22 -4.93 12.88
N ALA A 100 -6.23 -5.42 13.60
CA ALA A 100 -7.35 -4.63 14.11
C ALA A 100 -6.97 -3.72 15.29
N ASP A 101 -6.02 -4.16 16.12
CA ASP A 101 -5.57 -3.45 17.32
C ASP A 101 -4.19 -2.79 17.09
N PRO A 102 -3.94 -1.57 17.59
CA PRO A 102 -2.63 -0.93 17.45
C PRO A 102 -1.45 -1.75 17.99
N ALA A 103 -1.61 -2.52 19.07
CA ALA A 103 -0.51 -3.33 19.60
C ALA A 103 -0.19 -4.53 18.70
N ALA A 104 -1.20 -5.08 18.01
CA ALA A 104 -1.02 -6.20 17.09
C ALA A 104 -0.16 -5.83 15.85
N TRP A 105 0.07 -4.54 15.59
CA TRP A 105 1.03 -4.11 14.56
C TRP A 105 2.49 -4.38 14.92
N LEU A 106 2.82 -4.64 16.19
CA LEU A 106 4.16 -5.06 16.60
C LEU A 106 4.54 -6.42 16.01
N ASP A 107 3.54 -7.28 15.81
CA ASP A 107 3.69 -8.62 15.24
C ASP A 107 3.24 -8.68 13.77
N ALA A 108 3.04 -7.52 13.13
CA ALA A 108 2.59 -7.46 11.75
C ALA A 108 3.58 -8.13 10.80
N ASP A 109 3.05 -8.91 9.85
CA ASP A 109 3.87 -9.55 8.84
C ASP A 109 4.41 -8.53 7.81
N TRP A 110 5.36 -9.01 7.00
CA TRP A 110 6.00 -8.18 6.00
C TRP A 110 5.02 -7.62 4.95
N LEU A 111 3.94 -8.33 4.61
CA LEU A 111 2.95 -7.93 3.62
C LEU A 111 2.04 -6.84 4.18
N GLN A 112 1.57 -6.97 5.42
CA GLN A 112 0.80 -5.95 6.14
C GLN A 112 1.59 -4.63 6.23
N LEU A 113 2.86 -4.72 6.64
CA LEU A 113 3.77 -3.57 6.71
C LEU A 113 4.05 -2.99 5.31
N ARG A 114 4.23 -3.83 4.28
CA ARG A 114 4.43 -3.36 2.90
C ARG A 114 3.21 -2.63 2.36
N LEU A 115 2.01 -3.17 2.55
CA LEU A 115 0.74 -2.58 2.13
C LEU A 115 0.48 -1.25 2.85
N ALA A 116 0.74 -1.16 4.15
CA ALA A 116 0.67 0.10 4.90
C ALA A 116 1.67 1.13 4.37
N SER A 117 2.90 0.72 4.10
CA SER A 117 3.98 1.60 3.63
C SER A 117 3.76 2.15 2.22
N ILE A 118 3.08 1.41 1.35
CA ILE A 118 2.61 1.92 0.03
C ILE A 118 1.75 3.17 0.22
N CYS A 119 0.91 3.23 1.26
CA CYS A 119 0.04 4.38 1.51
C CYS A 119 0.80 5.64 1.94
N LEU A 120 2.04 5.53 2.45
CA LEU A 120 2.87 6.69 2.80
C LEU A 120 3.28 7.48 1.55
N HIS A 121 3.50 6.79 0.43
CA HIS A 121 3.83 7.38 -0.87
C HIS A 121 2.60 7.83 -1.67
N ALA A 122 1.42 7.35 -1.31
CA ALA A 122 0.16 7.71 -1.97
C ALA A 122 -0.42 9.05 -1.50
N ARG A 123 0.03 9.56 -0.34
CA ARG A 123 -0.40 10.86 0.18
C ARG A 123 0.27 11.97 -0.63
N PRO A 124 -0.47 12.99 -1.11
CA PRO A 124 0.19 14.18 -1.63
C PRO A 124 1.06 14.77 -0.51
N ALA A 125 2.29 15.16 -0.84
CA ALA A 125 3.14 15.90 0.08
C ALA A 125 2.31 17.05 0.66
N ALA A 126 2.26 17.15 2.00
CA ALA A 126 1.64 18.29 2.65
C ALA A 126 2.32 19.55 2.08
N ARG A 127 1.54 20.39 1.41
CA ARG A 127 1.99 21.71 0.96
C ARG A 127 2.04 22.65 2.14
#